data_AF-A0A6A5ABA6-F1
#
_entry.id   AF-A0A6A5ABA6-F1
#
_cell.length_a   1.000
_cell.length_b   1.000
_cell.length_c   1.000
_cell.angle_alpha   90.00
_cell.angle_beta   90.00
_cell.angle_gamma   90.00
#
_symmetry.space_group_name_H-M   'P 1'
#
loop_
_entity.id
_entity.type
_entity.pdbx_description
1 polymer ?
#
loop_
_entity_poly.entity_id
_entity_poly.type
_entity_poly.pdbx_seq_one_letter_code
_entity_poly.pdbx_strand_id
1 'polypeptide(L)'
;MYSQYEQHEPMLGKPEPAPPGNHRHGSPPPVHSMRLEKPAPKCNDAFFAILFVGHLVAIAYFAFTSGLDYLKHFESEHPSQAAHKSFTMVLGVSGGLIGFAVVFSALWIQVLMACAENMIRFALWMNVGMMFGFAIMSMFVNPFMGLFFLLGAAINICYINAVQNRIAFASAHLKLACVALSNHKSIFALALLFIFVQVAWLVTWSLSAVGVYQLFRSADPSCEQEESRGELCGGAGFNVTIFFLLVSVYWGQQVIQNVMTCTVAGTVATWWYNARTESAVAGSLYRSLTSSFGSICFGSLIVAVLQALRTVLSFFLKIWTFVLIHQIYRSIAVNRPVLH
;
A
#
# COMPACT_ATOMS: atom_id res chain seq x y z
N MET A 1 38.87 1.57 -13.75
CA MET A 1 38.92 2.91 -14.38
C MET A 1 37.53 3.16 -14.96
N TYR A 2 36.61 3.64 -14.12
CA TYR A 2 35.23 3.90 -14.54
C TYR A 2 35.18 5.28 -15.19
N SER A 3 34.77 5.30 -16.46
CA SER A 3 34.51 6.51 -17.22
C SER A 3 33.51 7.39 -16.48
N GLN A 4 33.92 8.61 -16.13
CA GLN A 4 32.99 9.63 -15.68
C GLN A 4 32.10 9.98 -16.86
N TYR A 5 30.83 9.60 -16.79
CA TYR A 5 29.82 10.23 -17.62
C TYR A 5 29.77 11.70 -17.18
N GLU A 6 30.38 12.59 -17.99
CA GLU A 6 30.04 14.01 -17.98
C GLU A 6 28.53 14.10 -18.18
N GLN A 7 27.84 14.48 -17.12
CA GLN A 7 26.42 14.76 -17.12
C GLN A 7 26.26 16.08 -17.88
N HIS A 8 26.18 15.99 -19.21
CA HIS A 8 25.82 17.11 -20.06
C HIS A 8 24.40 17.49 -19.69
N GLU A 9 24.22 18.60 -18.96
CA GLU A 9 22.92 19.16 -18.65
C GLU A 9 22.21 19.47 -19.97
N PRO A 10 21.15 18.73 -20.38
CA PRO A 10 20.52 18.96 -21.68
C PRO A 10 19.67 20.24 -21.69
N MET A 11 19.64 21.00 -20.59
CA MET A 11 18.75 22.14 -20.37
C MET A 11 19.48 23.49 -20.39
N LEU A 12 20.83 23.51 -20.39
CA LEU A 12 21.58 24.69 -20.77
C LEU A 12 22.07 24.49 -22.20
N GLY A 13 21.37 25.14 -23.14
CA GLY A 13 21.83 25.23 -24.52
C GLY A 13 23.31 25.67 -24.57
N LYS A 14 24.08 25.05 -25.46
CA LYS A 14 25.45 25.49 -25.76
C LYS A 14 25.45 27.01 -26.01
N PRO A 15 26.40 27.78 -25.47
CA PRO A 15 26.61 29.13 -25.95
C PRO A 15 27.11 29.01 -27.40
N GLU A 16 26.24 29.38 -28.33
CA GLU A 16 26.59 29.54 -29.74
C GLU A 16 27.58 30.72 -29.86
N PRO A 17 28.69 30.59 -30.62
CA PRO A 17 29.64 31.68 -30.76
C PRO A 17 28.99 32.84 -31.52
N ALA A 18 28.94 34.01 -30.89
CA ALA A 18 28.31 35.20 -31.45
C ALA A 18 29.05 35.71 -32.72
N PRO A 19 28.33 36.19 -33.75
CA PRO A 19 28.93 36.88 -34.88
C PRO A 19 29.47 38.27 -34.45
N PRO A 20 30.50 38.81 -35.13
CA PRO A 20 31.11 40.06 -34.71
C PRO A 20 30.18 41.24 -35.05
N GLY A 21 29.53 41.81 -34.03
CA GLY A 21 28.58 42.90 -34.23
C GLY A 21 28.26 43.69 -32.96
N ASN A 22 28.98 44.79 -32.79
CA ASN A 22 28.68 46.03 -32.05
C ASN A 22 27.98 45.95 -30.68
N HIS A 23 28.74 46.31 -29.65
CA HIS A 23 28.34 46.42 -28.24
C HIS A 23 27.07 47.26 -28.02
N ARG A 24 25.99 46.61 -27.56
CA ARG A 24 25.04 47.23 -26.62
C ARG A 24 24.95 46.33 -25.39
N HIS A 25 25.49 46.84 -24.29
CA HIS A 25 25.53 46.19 -22.99
C HIS A 25 24.12 46.20 -22.37
N GLY A 26 23.28 45.25 -22.77
CA GLY A 26 22.12 44.84 -22.00
C GLY A 26 22.52 43.60 -21.22
N SER A 27 22.67 43.72 -19.89
CA SER A 27 22.84 42.56 -19.02
C SER A 27 21.71 41.57 -19.32
N PRO A 28 22.00 40.29 -19.60
CA PRO A 28 20.93 39.30 -19.72
C PRO A 28 20.09 39.35 -18.43
N PRO A 29 18.75 39.24 -18.52
CA PRO A 29 17.91 39.24 -17.33
C PRO A 29 18.44 38.17 -16.36
N PRO A 30 18.50 38.46 -15.05
CA PRO A 30 19.05 37.52 -14.09
C PRO A 30 18.28 36.21 -14.23
N VAL A 31 18.99 35.15 -14.61
CA VAL A 31 18.43 33.80 -14.65
C VAL A 31 18.06 33.46 -13.22
N HIS A 32 16.76 33.52 -12.91
CA HIS A 32 16.28 33.12 -11.60
C HIS A 32 16.64 31.66 -11.41
N SER A 33 17.55 31.38 -10.46
CA SER A 33 17.85 30.00 -10.14
C SER A 33 16.55 29.35 -9.68
N MET A 34 16.02 28.40 -10.46
CA MET A 34 14.96 27.48 -10.02
C MET A 34 15.44 26.54 -8.90
N ARG A 35 16.64 26.78 -8.34
CA ARG A 35 17.13 26.17 -7.13
C ARG A 35 16.12 26.49 -6.04
N LEU A 36 15.41 25.48 -5.56
CA LEU A 36 14.52 25.62 -4.41
C LEU A 36 15.32 26.20 -3.26
N GLU A 37 15.06 27.47 -2.93
CA GLU A 37 15.49 28.07 -1.68
C GLU A 37 14.93 27.19 -0.56
N LYS A 38 15.80 26.67 0.31
CA LYS A 38 15.42 25.70 1.34
C LYS A 38 14.42 26.39 2.29
N PRO A 39 13.11 26.08 2.25
CA PRO A 39 12.17 26.73 3.17
C PRO A 39 12.57 26.33 4.59
N ALA A 40 12.45 27.25 5.55
CA ALA A 40 12.71 26.92 6.94
C ALA A 40 11.85 25.72 7.34
N PRO A 41 12.40 24.74 8.09
CA PRO A 41 11.64 23.56 8.51
C PRO A 41 10.49 24.02 9.39
N LYS A 42 9.27 24.01 8.85
CA LYS A 42 8.04 24.32 9.57
C LYS A 42 7.32 23.00 9.85
N CYS A 43 7.05 22.72 11.13
CA CYS A 43 6.20 21.60 11.53
C CYS A 43 4.75 21.96 11.22
N ASN A 44 4.28 21.58 10.04
CA ASN A 44 2.88 21.74 9.67
C ASN A 44 2.06 20.60 10.32
N ASP A 45 0.80 20.88 10.65
CA ASP A 45 -0.18 19.84 11.04
C ASP A 45 0.17 19.02 12.31
N ALA A 46 0.90 19.62 13.25
CA ALA A 46 1.33 18.97 14.50
C ALA A 46 0.17 18.36 15.31
N PHE A 47 -1.03 18.92 15.19
CA PHE A 47 -2.26 18.37 15.78
C PHE A 47 -2.49 16.91 15.36
N PHE A 48 -2.35 16.58 14.07
CA PHE A 48 -2.60 15.21 13.58
C PHE A 48 -1.51 14.24 14.00
N ALA A 49 -0.28 14.72 14.19
CA ALA A 49 0.79 13.93 14.78
C ALA A 49 0.45 13.56 16.25
N ILE A 50 0.01 14.53 17.05
CA ILE A 50 -0.41 14.30 18.44
C ILE A 50 -1.60 13.33 18.50
N LEU A 51 -2.58 13.52 17.63
CA LEU A 51 -3.76 12.64 17.53
C LEU A 51 -3.33 11.19 17.20
N PHE A 52 -2.40 11.03 16.27
CA PHE A 52 -1.87 9.70 15.92
C PHE A 52 -1.09 9.07 17.07
N VAL A 53 -0.27 9.83 17.81
CA VAL A 53 0.42 9.30 18.99
C VAL A 53 -0.57 8.89 20.08
N GLY A 54 -1.58 9.71 20.37
CA GLY A 54 -2.65 9.36 21.31
C GLY A 54 -3.41 8.11 20.89
N HIS A 55 -3.65 7.95 19.59
CA HIS A 55 -4.21 6.74 19.01
C HIS A 55 -3.34 5.50 19.24
N LEU A 56 -2.03 5.58 18.97
CA LEU A 56 -1.10 4.47 19.23
C LEU A 56 -1.11 4.06 20.71
N VAL A 57 -1.13 5.05 21.62
CA VAL A 57 -1.20 4.81 23.06
C VAL A 57 -2.51 4.12 23.44
N ALA A 58 -3.65 4.55 22.90
CA ALA A 58 -4.94 3.93 23.18
C ALA A 58 -5.00 2.47 22.70
N ILE A 59 -4.54 2.19 21.48
CA ILE A 59 -4.51 0.82 20.94
C ILE A 59 -3.52 -0.05 21.73
N ALA A 60 -2.35 0.47 22.07
CA ALA A 60 -1.39 -0.24 22.91
C ALA A 60 -1.99 -0.55 24.30
N TYR A 61 -2.66 0.42 24.93
CA TYR A 61 -3.33 0.22 26.21
C TYR A 61 -4.29 -0.97 26.16
N PHE A 62 -5.24 -0.99 25.23
CA PHE A 62 -6.18 -2.12 25.10
C PHE A 62 -5.50 -3.44 24.74
N ALA A 63 -4.45 -3.41 23.92
CA ALA A 63 -3.68 -4.61 23.59
C ALA A 63 -3.01 -5.23 24.83
N PHE A 64 -2.37 -4.41 25.66
CA PHE A 64 -1.60 -4.87 26.82
C PHE A 64 -2.44 -5.16 28.06
N THR A 65 -3.55 -4.43 28.27
CA THR A 65 -4.43 -4.68 29.43
C THR A 65 -5.47 -5.75 29.15
N SER A 66 -6.19 -5.67 28.03
CA SER A 66 -7.32 -6.56 27.76
C SER A 66 -6.95 -7.71 26.84
N GLY A 67 -6.13 -7.44 25.81
CA GLY A 67 -5.70 -8.45 24.84
C GLY A 67 -4.78 -9.52 25.44
N LEU A 68 -3.75 -9.11 26.18
CA LEU A 68 -2.82 -10.05 26.80
C LEU A 68 -3.45 -10.86 27.94
N ASP A 69 -4.33 -10.26 28.73
CA ASP A 69 -4.99 -10.98 29.83
C ASP A 69 -5.93 -12.07 29.29
N TYR A 70 -6.62 -11.81 28.17
CA TYR A 70 -7.35 -12.84 27.45
C TYR A 70 -6.45 -13.99 26.97
N LEU A 71 -5.30 -13.68 26.36
CA LEU A 71 -4.37 -14.72 25.90
C LEU A 71 -3.85 -15.59 27.04
N LYS A 72 -3.50 -14.99 28.18
CA LYS A 72 -3.05 -15.73 29.37
C LYS A 72 -4.14 -16.65 29.91
N HIS A 73 -5.38 -16.15 29.98
CA HIS A 73 -6.50 -16.95 30.46
C HIS A 73 -6.79 -18.12 29.49
N PHE A 74 -6.80 -17.84 28.19
CA PHE A 74 -6.99 -18.86 27.16
C PHE A 74 -5.92 -19.96 27.22
N GLU A 75 -4.64 -19.59 27.41
CA GLU A 75 -3.54 -20.57 27.55
C GLU A 75 -3.64 -21.38 28.85
N SER A 76 -4.14 -20.77 29.94
CA SER A 76 -4.35 -21.49 31.20
C SER A 76 -5.44 -22.56 31.11
N GLU A 77 -6.50 -22.31 30.33
CA GLU A 77 -7.60 -23.28 30.11
C GLU A 77 -7.24 -24.36 29.09
N HIS A 78 -6.32 -24.06 28.16
CA HIS A 78 -5.94 -24.95 27.06
C HIS A 78 -4.41 -25.20 27.05
N PRO A 79 -3.86 -25.97 28.03
CA PRO A 79 -2.42 -26.18 28.15
C PRO A 79 -1.81 -26.79 26.88
N SER A 80 -0.72 -26.16 26.43
CA SER A 80 -0.47 -25.85 25.03
C SER A 80 0.53 -26.77 24.32
N GLN A 81 0.48 -28.10 24.51
CA GLN A 81 1.32 -28.99 23.67
C GLN A 81 1.01 -28.83 22.17
N ALA A 82 -0.24 -28.59 21.81
CA ALA A 82 -0.64 -28.27 20.45
C ALA A 82 -0.28 -26.83 20.06
N ALA A 83 -0.40 -25.85 20.97
CA ALA A 83 -0.12 -24.45 20.68
C ALA A 83 1.38 -24.16 20.49
N HIS A 84 2.28 -24.83 21.21
CA HIS A 84 3.72 -24.74 20.95
C HIS A 84 4.09 -25.27 19.56
N LYS A 85 3.50 -26.40 19.13
CA LYS A 85 3.68 -26.92 17.75
C LYS A 85 3.10 -25.96 16.71
N SER A 86 1.92 -25.39 16.95
CA SER A 86 1.30 -24.39 16.07
C SER A 86 2.11 -23.10 15.99
N PHE A 87 2.63 -22.59 17.11
CA PHE A 87 3.45 -21.38 17.16
C PHE A 87 4.78 -21.59 16.43
N THR A 88 5.43 -22.74 16.64
CA THR A 88 6.67 -23.10 15.95
C THR A 88 6.44 -23.27 14.45
N MET A 89 5.31 -23.87 14.05
CA MET A 89 4.92 -23.97 12.64
C MET A 89 4.61 -22.61 12.02
N VAL A 90 3.88 -21.73 12.72
CA VAL A 90 3.58 -20.37 12.26
C VAL A 90 4.86 -19.54 12.12
N LEU A 91 5.77 -19.60 13.08
CA LEU A 91 7.07 -18.92 12.99
C LEU A 91 7.94 -19.48 11.86
N GLY A 92 7.97 -20.80 11.67
CA GLY A 92 8.70 -21.44 10.59
C GLY A 92 8.15 -21.07 9.20
N VAL A 93 6.83 -21.13 9.02
CA VAL A 93 6.17 -20.78 7.75
C VAL A 93 6.26 -19.28 7.46
N SER A 94 6.03 -18.43 8.46
CA SER A 94 6.16 -16.97 8.29
C SER A 94 7.60 -16.55 8.02
N GLY A 95 8.58 -17.10 8.73
CA GLY A 95 10.00 -16.87 8.46
C GLY A 95 10.40 -17.31 7.06
N GLY A 96 9.95 -18.48 6.63
CA GLY A 96 10.16 -18.98 5.27
C GLY A 96 9.53 -18.08 4.20
N LEU A 97 8.30 -17.62 4.41
CA LEU A 97 7.60 -16.72 3.50
C LEU A 97 8.27 -15.34 3.41
N ILE A 98 8.73 -14.79 4.54
CA ILE A 98 9.48 -13.53 4.58
C ILE A 98 10.79 -13.68 3.80
N GLY A 99 11.54 -14.76 4.04
CA GLY A 99 12.78 -15.04 3.31
C GLY A 99 12.54 -15.16 1.80
N PHE A 100 11.52 -15.91 1.40
CA PHE A 100 11.12 -16.05 0.00
C PHE A 100 10.72 -14.69 -0.61
N ALA A 101 9.90 -13.90 0.09
CA ALA A 101 9.47 -12.59 -0.38
C ALA A 101 10.63 -11.62 -0.58
N VAL A 102 11.63 -11.62 0.31
CA VAL A 102 12.83 -10.77 0.18
C VAL A 102 13.65 -11.18 -1.03
N VAL A 103 13.91 -12.47 -1.22
CA VAL A 103 14.65 -12.98 -2.39
C VAL A 103 13.89 -12.67 -3.67
N PHE A 104 12.59 -12.95 -3.70
CA PHE A 104 11.71 -12.66 -4.84
C PHE A 104 11.69 -11.16 -5.16
N SER A 105 11.61 -10.29 -4.16
CA SER A 105 11.64 -8.84 -4.35
C SER A 105 12.99 -8.36 -4.91
N ALA A 106 14.11 -8.89 -4.43
CA ALA A 106 15.43 -8.56 -4.95
C ALA A 106 15.58 -8.99 -6.42
N LEU A 107 15.15 -10.20 -6.75
CA LEU A 107 15.11 -10.70 -8.13
C LEU A 107 14.20 -9.82 -9.01
N TRP A 108 13.05 -9.43 -8.49
CA TRP A 108 12.11 -8.56 -9.21
C TRP A 108 12.73 -7.20 -9.55
N ILE A 109 13.47 -6.59 -8.63
CA ILE A 109 14.18 -5.33 -8.88
C ILE A 109 15.27 -5.49 -9.95
N GLN A 110 15.97 -6.63 -9.99
CA GLN A 110 16.95 -6.91 -11.04
C GLN A 110 16.28 -7.08 -12.42
N VAL A 111 15.16 -7.79 -12.48
CA VAL A 111 14.36 -7.94 -13.71
C VAL A 111 13.84 -6.59 -14.20
N LEU A 112 13.30 -5.77 -13.28
CA LEU A 112 12.87 -4.40 -13.59
C LEU A 112 13.99 -3.57 -14.22
N MET A 113 15.21 -3.70 -13.72
CA MET A 113 16.37 -3.01 -14.26
C MET A 113 16.82 -3.53 -15.63
N ALA A 114 16.81 -4.85 -15.82
CA ALA A 114 17.29 -5.49 -17.04
C ALA A 114 16.35 -5.25 -18.24
N CYS A 115 15.03 -5.34 -18.03
CA CYS A 115 14.07 -5.39 -19.13
C CYS A 115 12.74 -4.66 -18.86
N ALA A 116 12.77 -3.48 -18.21
CA ALA A 116 11.60 -2.65 -17.94
C ALA A 116 10.64 -2.48 -19.14
N GLU A 117 11.16 -2.25 -20.35
CA GLU A 117 10.35 -2.07 -21.56
C GLU A 117 9.60 -3.35 -21.94
N ASN A 118 10.30 -4.48 -21.99
CA ASN A 118 9.69 -5.78 -22.29
C ASN A 118 8.69 -6.17 -21.20
N MET A 119 8.95 -5.81 -19.94
CA MET A 119 8.04 -6.08 -18.83
C MET A 119 6.73 -5.28 -18.96
N ILE A 120 6.79 -3.99 -19.32
CA ILE A 120 5.57 -3.18 -19.55
C ILE A 120 4.76 -3.76 -20.71
N ARG A 121 5.42 -4.10 -21.84
CA ARG A 121 4.76 -4.74 -22.99
C ARG A 121 4.13 -6.07 -22.61
N PHE A 122 4.85 -6.91 -21.87
CA PHE A 122 4.37 -8.20 -21.39
C PHE A 122 3.16 -8.06 -20.47
N ALA A 123 3.19 -7.15 -19.49
CA ALA A 123 2.08 -6.93 -18.56
C ALA A 123 0.81 -6.50 -19.29
N LEU A 124 0.94 -5.61 -20.28
CA LEU A 124 -0.19 -5.15 -21.10
C LEU A 124 -0.79 -6.28 -21.95
N TRP A 125 0.05 -7.09 -22.61
CA TRP A 125 -0.42 -8.23 -23.39
C TRP A 125 -0.99 -9.36 -22.53
N MET A 126 -0.42 -9.60 -21.35
CA MET A 126 -0.97 -10.54 -20.36
C MET A 126 -2.35 -10.11 -19.87
N ASN A 127 -2.59 -8.80 -19.69
CA ASN A 127 -3.91 -8.28 -19.35
C ASN A 127 -4.94 -8.61 -20.45
N VAL A 128 -4.58 -8.40 -21.72
CA VAL A 128 -5.43 -8.80 -22.86
C VAL A 128 -5.67 -10.31 -22.85
N GLY A 129 -4.62 -11.12 -22.65
CA GLY A 129 -4.73 -12.57 -22.57
C GLY A 129 -5.68 -13.04 -21.45
N MET A 130 -5.59 -12.46 -20.25
CA MET A 130 -6.50 -12.75 -19.15
C MET A 130 -7.95 -12.37 -19.49
N MET A 131 -8.18 -11.22 -20.14
CA MET A 131 -9.51 -10.81 -20.58
C MET A 131 -10.10 -11.78 -21.61
N PHE A 132 -9.29 -12.30 -22.54
CA PHE A 132 -9.71 -13.36 -23.45
C PHE A 132 -10.03 -14.66 -22.72
N GLY A 133 -9.22 -15.06 -21.74
CA GLY A 133 -9.48 -16.23 -20.91
C GLY A 133 -10.82 -16.12 -20.17
N PHE A 134 -11.09 -14.96 -19.57
CA PHE A 134 -12.37 -14.70 -18.92
C PHE A 134 -13.54 -14.63 -19.92
N ALA A 135 -13.33 -14.09 -21.12
CA ALA A 135 -14.35 -14.09 -22.16
C ALA A 135 -14.76 -15.52 -22.56
N ILE A 136 -13.79 -16.40 -22.85
CA ILE A 136 -14.06 -17.80 -23.20
C ILE A 136 -14.78 -18.51 -22.07
N MET A 137 -14.27 -18.39 -20.83
CA MET A 137 -14.89 -19.04 -19.66
C MET A 137 -16.32 -18.54 -19.42
N SER A 138 -16.56 -17.23 -19.57
CA SER A 138 -17.88 -16.63 -19.33
C SER A 138 -18.89 -16.90 -20.46
N MET A 139 -18.46 -17.16 -21.69
CA MET A 139 -19.37 -17.52 -22.79
C MET A 139 -20.16 -18.81 -22.53
N PHE A 140 -19.61 -19.76 -21.76
CA PHE A 140 -20.32 -20.98 -21.36
C PHE A 140 -21.41 -20.77 -20.31
N VAL A 141 -21.35 -19.65 -19.57
CA VAL A 141 -22.33 -19.30 -18.51
C VAL A 141 -23.33 -18.27 -19.00
N ASN A 142 -22.83 -17.19 -19.62
CA ASN A 142 -23.64 -16.12 -20.17
C ASN A 142 -22.93 -15.44 -21.37
N PRO A 143 -23.50 -15.53 -22.59
CA PRO A 143 -22.83 -15.00 -23.79
C PRO A 143 -22.68 -13.47 -23.78
N PHE A 144 -23.55 -12.73 -23.10
CA PHE A 144 -23.45 -11.27 -23.00
C PHE A 144 -22.25 -10.83 -22.14
N MET A 145 -21.94 -11.57 -21.07
CA MET A 145 -20.72 -11.31 -20.27
C MET A 145 -19.45 -11.58 -21.07
N GLY A 146 -19.44 -12.66 -21.87
CA GLY A 146 -18.35 -12.95 -22.79
C GLY A 146 -18.10 -11.82 -23.78
N LEU A 147 -19.16 -11.28 -24.39
CA LEU A 147 -19.07 -10.15 -25.31
C LEU A 147 -18.54 -8.89 -24.62
N PHE A 148 -18.93 -8.62 -23.37
CA PHE A 148 -18.41 -7.50 -22.59
C PHE A 148 -16.89 -7.63 -22.34
N PHE A 149 -16.40 -8.82 -21.96
CA PHE A 149 -14.96 -9.06 -21.81
C PHE A 149 -14.20 -8.95 -23.14
N LEU A 150 -14.79 -9.41 -24.26
CA LEU A 150 -14.20 -9.24 -25.60
C LEU A 150 -14.11 -7.77 -26.01
N LEU A 151 -15.15 -6.98 -25.74
CA LEU A 151 -15.11 -5.53 -25.96
C LEU A 151 -14.01 -4.88 -25.10
N GLY A 152 -13.91 -5.26 -23.83
CA GLY A 152 -12.83 -4.82 -22.94
C GLY A 152 -11.43 -5.19 -23.45
N ALA A 153 -11.27 -6.39 -24.02
CA ALA A 153 -10.02 -6.82 -24.64
C ALA A 153 -9.69 -5.99 -25.89
N ALA A 154 -10.67 -5.71 -26.76
CA ALA A 154 -10.49 -4.86 -27.94
C ALA A 154 -10.06 -3.43 -27.56
N ILE A 155 -10.70 -2.84 -26.54
CA ILE A 155 -10.31 -1.53 -25.99
C ILE A 155 -8.87 -1.58 -25.47
N ASN A 156 -8.48 -2.64 -24.74
CA ASN A 156 -7.12 -2.79 -24.25
C ASN A 156 -6.11 -2.91 -25.41
N ILE A 157 -6.43 -3.61 -26.50
CA ILE A 157 -5.56 -3.68 -27.69
C ILE A 157 -5.40 -2.30 -28.33
N CYS A 158 -6.49 -1.55 -28.51
CA CYS A 158 -6.43 -0.18 -29.01
C CYS A 158 -5.58 0.72 -28.11
N TYR A 159 -5.73 0.58 -26.79
CA TYR A 159 -4.92 1.29 -25.80
C TYR A 159 -3.43 0.94 -25.91
N ILE A 160 -3.08 -0.34 -26.06
CA ILE A 160 -1.70 -0.79 -26.24
C ILE A 160 -1.07 -0.12 -27.46
N ASN A 161 -1.78 -0.06 -28.58
CA ASN A 161 -1.28 0.58 -29.81
C ASN A 161 -1.07 2.09 -29.62
N ALA A 162 -1.98 2.77 -28.92
CA ALA A 162 -1.88 4.20 -28.65
C ALA A 162 -0.72 4.56 -27.69
N VAL A 163 -0.40 3.68 -26.74
CA VAL A 163 0.58 3.98 -25.68
C VAL A 163 2.02 3.60 -26.03
N GLN A 164 2.28 2.86 -27.12
CA GLN A 164 3.62 2.37 -27.48
C GLN A 164 4.71 3.45 -27.40
N ASN A 165 4.41 4.64 -27.93
CA ASN A 165 5.35 5.78 -27.97
C ASN A 165 5.75 6.29 -26.56
N ARG A 166 4.93 6.05 -25.54
CA ARG A 166 5.19 6.46 -24.15
C ARG A 166 5.94 5.39 -23.34
N ILE A 167 6.00 4.15 -23.83
CA ILE A 167 6.64 3.03 -23.11
C ILE A 167 8.13 3.28 -22.94
N ALA A 168 8.82 3.77 -23.97
CA ALA A 168 10.25 4.08 -23.91
C ALA A 168 10.56 5.18 -22.88
N PHE A 169 9.70 6.20 -22.78
CA PHE A 169 9.83 7.26 -21.79
C PHE A 169 9.61 6.74 -20.36
N ALA A 170 8.57 5.94 -20.14
CA ALA A 170 8.29 5.33 -18.84
C ALA A 170 9.41 4.35 -18.40
N SER A 171 9.96 3.57 -19.34
CA SER A 171 11.04 2.63 -19.04
C SER A 171 12.34 3.36 -18.66
N ALA A 172 12.64 4.50 -19.29
CA ALA A 172 13.77 5.34 -18.91
C ALA A 172 13.62 5.88 -17.47
N HIS A 173 12.42 6.32 -17.08
CA HIS A 173 12.13 6.79 -15.71
C HIS A 173 12.28 5.67 -14.68
N LEU A 174 11.77 4.48 -14.96
CA LEU A 174 11.92 3.32 -14.07
C LEU A 174 13.39 2.92 -13.88
N LYS A 175 14.16 2.86 -14.98
CA LYS A 175 15.60 2.57 -14.90
C LYS A 175 16.34 3.62 -14.07
N LEU A 176 16.04 4.90 -14.27
CA LEU A 176 16.65 5.99 -13.51
C LEU A 176 16.31 5.90 -12.01
N ALA A 177 15.04 5.64 -11.68
CA ALA A 177 14.60 5.46 -10.30
C ALA A 177 15.34 4.29 -9.61
N CYS A 178 15.47 3.16 -10.30
CA CYS A 178 16.16 2.00 -9.76
C CYS A 178 17.69 2.24 -9.61
N VAL A 179 18.33 3.02 -10.49
CA VAL A 179 19.72 3.48 -10.31
C VAL A 179 19.85 4.36 -9.07
N ALA A 180 18.92 5.30 -8.85
CA ALA A 180 18.93 6.16 -7.66
C ALA A 180 18.83 5.35 -6.35
N LEU A 181 17.97 4.31 -6.36
CA LEU A 181 17.79 3.40 -5.22
C LEU A 181 19.00 2.49 -4.99
N SER A 182 19.60 1.94 -6.05
CA SER A 182 20.73 1.02 -5.93
C SER A 182 22.01 1.68 -5.41
N ASN A 183 22.16 3.00 -5.63
CA ASN A 183 23.22 3.80 -5.04
C ASN A 183 23.10 3.93 -3.50
N HIS A 184 21.91 3.70 -2.93
CA HIS A 184 21.63 3.82 -1.51
C HIS A 184 21.15 2.50 -0.92
N LYS A 185 22.08 1.56 -0.70
CA LYS A 185 21.77 0.23 -0.15
C LYS A 185 21.03 0.26 1.20
N SER A 186 21.19 1.32 1.99
CA SER A 186 20.50 1.52 3.26
C SER A 186 18.97 1.63 3.13
N ILE A 187 18.44 1.94 1.93
CA ILE A 187 16.99 1.89 1.67
C ILE A 187 16.44 0.47 1.85
N PHE A 188 17.18 -0.56 1.45
CA PHE A 188 16.73 -1.94 1.60
C PHE A 188 16.70 -2.37 3.07
N ALA A 189 17.70 -1.97 3.85
CA ALA A 189 17.69 -2.19 5.30
C ALA A 189 16.52 -1.47 5.98
N LEU A 190 16.25 -0.22 5.57
CA LEU A 190 15.10 0.55 6.04
C LEU A 190 13.76 -0.12 5.67
N ALA A 191 13.65 -0.68 4.46
CA ALA A 191 12.46 -1.41 4.03
C ALA A 191 12.19 -2.64 4.91
N LEU A 192 13.23 -3.41 5.25
CA LEU A 192 13.10 -4.55 6.16
C LEU A 192 12.67 -4.09 7.57
N LEU A 193 13.22 -2.98 8.06
CA LEU A 193 12.80 -2.40 9.33
C LEU A 193 11.31 -2.01 9.31
N PHE A 194 10.84 -1.37 8.24
CA PHE A 194 9.43 -0.96 8.10
C PHE A 194 8.49 -2.16 7.98
N ILE A 195 8.92 -3.27 7.39
CA ILE A 195 8.17 -4.54 7.42
C ILE A 195 8.03 -5.04 8.85
N PHE A 196 9.10 -5.01 9.66
CA PHE A 196 9.03 -5.40 11.06
C PHE A 196 8.08 -4.49 11.86
N VAL A 197 8.18 -3.16 11.67
CA VAL A 197 7.26 -2.19 12.28
C VAL A 197 5.82 -2.44 11.85
N GLN A 198 5.59 -2.80 10.58
CA GLN A 198 4.28 -3.13 10.05
C GLN A 198 3.68 -4.40 10.69
N VAL A 199 4.50 -5.44 10.89
CA VAL A 199 4.08 -6.66 11.59
C VAL A 199 3.77 -6.36 13.06
N ALA A 200 4.64 -5.61 13.74
CA ALA A 200 4.43 -5.22 15.13
C ALA A 200 3.11 -4.45 15.29
N TRP A 201 2.84 -3.49 14.40
CA TRP A 201 1.57 -2.75 14.37
C TRP A 201 0.36 -3.68 14.22
N LEU A 202 0.42 -4.63 13.29
CA LEU A 202 -0.67 -5.59 13.08
C LEU A 202 -0.90 -6.48 14.30
N VAL A 203 0.17 -6.98 14.93
CA VAL A 203 0.08 -7.79 16.15
C VAL A 203 -0.55 -6.99 17.28
N THR A 204 -0.06 -5.78 17.55
CA THR A 204 -0.61 -4.91 18.60
C THR A 204 -2.08 -4.58 18.32
N TRP A 205 -2.43 -4.24 17.08
CA TRP A 205 -3.81 -3.98 16.71
C TRP A 205 -4.70 -5.21 16.85
N SER A 206 -4.25 -6.41 16.46
CA SER A 206 -5.01 -7.65 16.62
C SER A 206 -5.27 -7.99 18.09
N LEU A 207 -4.26 -7.82 18.96
CA LEU A 207 -4.42 -7.98 20.40
C LEU A 207 -5.45 -6.99 20.96
N SER A 208 -5.39 -5.72 20.54
CA SER A 208 -6.37 -4.71 20.91
C SER A 208 -7.78 -5.07 20.41
N ALA A 209 -7.92 -5.55 19.17
CA ALA A 209 -9.20 -5.91 18.59
C ALA A 209 -9.85 -7.08 19.36
N VAL A 210 -9.06 -8.10 19.73
CA VAL A 210 -9.52 -9.19 20.59
C VAL A 210 -9.91 -8.66 21.97
N GLY A 211 -9.08 -7.84 22.61
CA GLY A 211 -9.37 -7.27 23.93
C GLY A 211 -10.66 -6.43 23.95
N VAL A 212 -10.86 -5.59 22.93
CA VAL A 212 -12.09 -4.80 22.78
C VAL A 212 -13.30 -5.71 22.53
N TYR A 213 -13.18 -6.73 21.67
CA TYR A 213 -14.26 -7.69 21.45
C TYR A 213 -14.71 -8.38 22.75
N GLN A 214 -13.76 -8.81 23.57
CA GLN A 214 -14.07 -9.44 24.85
C GLN A 214 -14.76 -8.48 25.82
N LEU A 215 -14.37 -7.20 25.82
CA LEU A 215 -15.05 -6.19 26.62
C LEU A 215 -16.53 -6.06 26.23
N PHE A 216 -16.82 -5.97 24.94
CA PHE A 216 -18.21 -5.94 24.44
C PHE A 216 -18.96 -7.25 24.75
N ARG A 217 -18.31 -8.41 24.59
CA ARG A 217 -18.89 -9.72 24.93
C ARG A 217 -19.29 -9.79 26.40
N SER A 218 -18.43 -9.31 27.31
CA SER A 218 -18.67 -9.34 28.76
C SER A 218 -19.69 -8.30 29.24
N ALA A 219 -19.84 -7.19 28.51
CA ALA A 219 -20.76 -6.12 28.86
C ALA A 219 -22.21 -6.38 28.40
N ASP A 220 -22.41 -7.28 27.44
CA ASP A 220 -23.70 -7.57 26.84
C ASP A 220 -24.42 -8.73 27.56
N PRO A 221 -25.51 -8.47 28.33
CA PRO A 221 -26.23 -9.50 29.05
C PRO A 221 -27.01 -10.46 28.13
N SER A 222 -27.25 -10.09 26.86
CA SER A 222 -27.94 -10.90 25.85
C SER A 222 -27.01 -11.75 24.98
N CYS A 223 -25.69 -11.64 25.16
CA CYS A 223 -24.72 -12.27 24.26
C CYS A 223 -24.90 -13.79 24.12
N GLU A 224 -25.21 -14.51 25.21
CA GLU A 224 -25.43 -15.97 25.14
C GLU A 224 -26.62 -16.32 24.22
N GLN A 225 -27.67 -15.49 24.22
CA GLN A 225 -28.82 -15.67 23.35
C GLN A 225 -28.50 -15.28 21.89
N GLU A 226 -27.72 -14.22 21.66
CA GLU A 226 -27.29 -13.81 20.32
C GLU A 226 -26.36 -14.85 19.66
N GLU A 227 -25.37 -15.36 20.40
CA GLU A 227 -24.44 -16.39 19.92
C GLU A 227 -25.19 -17.69 19.55
N SER A 228 -26.22 -18.06 20.33
CA SER A 228 -27.09 -19.21 20.04
C SER A 228 -27.90 -19.05 18.74
N ARG A 229 -28.15 -17.81 18.29
CA ARG A 229 -28.80 -17.48 17.02
C ARG A 229 -27.80 -17.32 15.86
N GLY A 230 -26.49 -17.42 16.15
CA GLY A 230 -25.42 -17.17 15.20
C GLY A 230 -25.17 -15.68 14.92
N GLU A 231 -25.64 -14.80 15.79
CA GLU A 231 -25.42 -13.35 15.70
C GLU A 231 -24.13 -12.95 16.47
N LEU A 232 -23.47 -11.86 16.05
CA LEU A 232 -22.29 -11.36 16.77
C LEU A 232 -22.71 -10.60 18.03
N CYS A 233 -22.11 -10.95 19.16
CA CYS A 233 -22.30 -10.22 20.42
C CYS A 233 -21.74 -8.80 20.39
N GLY A 234 -22.42 -7.87 21.07
CA GLY A 234 -21.90 -6.54 21.37
C GLY A 234 -22.86 -5.37 21.15
N GLY A 235 -24.12 -5.65 20.81
CA GLY A 235 -25.16 -4.64 20.60
C GLY A 235 -24.83 -3.55 19.55
N ALA A 236 -25.60 -2.46 19.57
CA ALA A 236 -25.48 -1.39 18.57
C ALA A 236 -24.12 -0.67 18.58
N GLY A 237 -23.46 -0.59 19.74
CA GLY A 237 -22.17 0.09 19.89
C GLY A 237 -20.98 -0.66 19.27
N PHE A 238 -21.09 -1.98 19.12
CA PHE A 238 -20.03 -2.81 18.59
C PHE A 238 -19.75 -2.54 17.11
N ASN A 239 -20.79 -2.34 16.30
CA ASN A 239 -20.65 -2.01 14.87
C ASN A 239 -19.85 -0.72 14.64
N VAL A 240 -20.15 0.33 15.42
CA VAL A 240 -19.43 1.61 15.37
C VAL A 240 -17.98 1.43 15.82
N THR A 241 -17.76 0.62 16.85
CA THR A 241 -16.41 0.35 17.37
C THR A 241 -15.56 -0.42 16.38
N ILE A 242 -16.10 -1.46 15.72
CA ILE A 242 -15.40 -2.18 14.65
C ILE A 242 -15.03 -1.22 13.52
N PHE A 243 -15.94 -0.32 13.13
CA PHE A 243 -15.63 0.65 12.08
C PHE A 243 -14.42 1.52 12.45
N PHE A 244 -14.37 2.06 13.67
CA PHE A 244 -13.22 2.84 14.13
C PHE A 244 -11.96 1.99 14.34
N LEU A 245 -12.08 0.70 14.70
CA LEU A 245 -10.96 -0.24 14.71
C LEU A 245 -10.44 -0.52 13.29
N LEU A 246 -11.31 -0.58 12.27
CA LEU A 246 -10.89 -0.69 10.87
C LEU A 246 -10.18 0.58 10.42
N VAL A 247 -10.71 1.77 10.75
CA VAL A 247 -10.01 3.02 10.50
C VAL A 247 -8.66 3.03 11.20
N SER A 248 -8.58 2.51 12.43
CA SER A 248 -7.33 2.38 13.20
C SER A 248 -6.27 1.57 12.45
N VAL A 249 -6.58 0.33 12.06
CA VAL A 249 -5.57 -0.53 11.40
C VAL A 249 -5.07 0.09 10.11
N TYR A 250 -5.98 0.63 9.29
CA TYR A 250 -5.61 1.29 8.04
C TYR A 250 -4.82 2.56 8.31
N TRP A 251 -5.15 3.33 9.36
CA TRP A 251 -4.44 4.57 9.63
C TRP A 251 -2.97 4.31 10.00
N GLY A 252 -2.71 3.34 10.88
CA GLY A 252 -1.33 2.94 11.19
C GLY A 252 -0.58 2.37 9.99
N GLN A 253 -1.23 1.52 9.19
CA GLN A 253 -0.65 0.99 7.93
C GLN A 253 -0.27 2.10 6.95
N GLN A 254 -1.19 3.04 6.72
CA GLN A 254 -0.97 4.17 5.81
C GLN A 254 0.13 5.09 6.32
N VAL A 255 0.22 5.36 7.63
CA VAL A 255 1.33 6.17 8.19
C VAL A 255 2.67 5.49 7.96
N ILE A 256 2.80 4.19 8.24
CA ILE A 256 4.05 3.45 8.02
C ILE A 256 4.45 3.50 6.53
N GLN A 257 3.51 3.22 5.62
CA GLN A 257 3.73 3.25 4.17
C GLN A 257 4.10 4.65 3.67
N ASN A 258 3.42 5.69 4.15
CA ASN A 258 3.65 7.06 3.70
C ASN A 258 4.97 7.63 4.25
N VAL A 259 5.36 7.31 5.49
CA VAL A 259 6.69 7.66 6.01
C VAL A 259 7.78 7.02 5.15
N MET A 260 7.64 5.75 4.78
CA MET A 260 8.58 5.08 3.87
C MET A 260 8.63 5.76 2.51
N THR A 261 7.48 6.09 1.94
CA THR A 261 7.35 6.74 0.63
C THR A 261 7.99 8.13 0.63
N CYS A 262 7.71 8.96 1.64
CA CYS A 262 8.35 10.27 1.81
C CYS A 262 9.86 10.14 2.02
N THR A 263 10.32 9.11 2.73
CA THR A 263 11.75 8.85 2.93
C THR A 263 12.43 8.49 1.63
N VAL A 264 11.84 7.61 0.83
CA VAL A 264 12.35 7.22 -0.49
C VAL A 264 12.37 8.42 -1.45
N ALA A 265 11.27 9.17 -1.53
CA ALA A 265 11.17 10.37 -2.35
C ALA A 265 12.23 11.41 -1.94
N GLY A 266 12.41 11.65 -0.64
CA GLY A 266 13.44 12.54 -0.10
C GLY A 266 14.86 12.06 -0.40
N THR A 267 15.08 10.74 -0.39
CA THR A 267 16.39 10.15 -0.74
C THR A 267 16.69 10.34 -2.21
N VAL A 268 15.73 10.06 -3.09
CA VAL A 268 15.87 10.25 -4.55
C VAL A 268 16.07 11.73 -4.88
N ALA A 269 15.35 12.64 -4.22
CA ALA A 269 15.56 14.08 -4.37
C ALA A 269 16.97 14.49 -3.91
N THR A 270 17.46 13.94 -2.79
CA THR A 270 18.82 14.21 -2.31
C THR A 270 19.87 13.66 -3.29
N TRP A 271 19.66 12.46 -3.83
CA TRP A 271 20.51 11.89 -4.87
C TRP A 271 20.56 12.75 -6.14
N TRP A 272 19.41 13.29 -6.56
CA TRP A 272 19.30 14.14 -7.75
C TRP A 272 19.99 15.50 -7.57
N TYR A 273 19.75 16.18 -6.45
CA TYR A 273 20.26 17.55 -6.23
C TYR A 273 21.63 17.61 -5.54
N ASN A 274 22.02 16.59 -4.77
CA ASN A 274 23.26 16.55 -3.99
C ASN A 274 23.84 15.12 -3.95
N ALA A 275 24.40 14.67 -5.08
CA ALA A 275 24.95 13.32 -5.24
C ALA A 275 26.07 12.92 -4.25
N ARG A 276 26.65 13.86 -3.48
CA ARG A 276 27.74 13.63 -2.51
C ARG A 276 27.27 13.44 -1.05
N THR A 277 25.97 13.31 -0.79
CA THR A 277 25.46 13.25 0.59
C THR A 277 25.47 11.81 1.12
N GLU A 278 26.38 11.47 2.04
CA GLU A 278 26.52 10.10 2.58
C GLU A 278 25.33 9.63 3.44
N SER A 279 24.50 10.54 3.95
CA SER A 279 23.37 10.24 4.86
C SER A 279 21.99 10.60 4.28
N ALA A 280 21.82 10.50 2.96
CA ALA A 280 20.57 10.88 2.26
C ALA A 280 19.31 10.17 2.82
N VAL A 281 19.41 8.88 3.14
CA VAL A 281 18.30 8.07 3.67
C VAL A 281 17.92 8.50 5.09
N ALA A 282 18.89 8.54 6.00
CA ALA A 282 18.67 8.89 7.40
C ALA A 282 18.13 10.32 7.55
N GLY A 283 18.68 11.28 6.80
CA GLY A 283 18.19 12.66 6.81
C GLY A 283 16.76 12.77 6.27
N SER A 284 16.39 11.97 5.27
CA SER A 284 15.04 11.97 4.71
C SER A 284 14.02 11.30 5.64
N LEU A 285 14.44 10.24 6.34
CA LEU A 285 13.64 9.59 7.38
C LEU A 285 13.39 10.54 8.54
N TYR A 286 14.43 11.21 9.03
CA TYR A 286 14.32 12.17 10.11
C TYR A 286 13.32 13.28 9.79
N ARG A 287 13.37 13.89 8.60
CA ARG A 287 12.40 14.90 8.18
C ARG A 287 10.97 14.36 8.09
N SER A 288 10.81 13.12 7.60
CA SER A 288 9.51 12.45 7.50
C SER A 288 8.91 12.17 8.88
N LEU A 289 9.75 11.86 9.88
CA LEU A 289 9.32 11.59 11.26
C LEU A 289 9.22 12.84 12.16
N THR A 290 9.67 14.00 11.69
CA THR A 290 9.66 15.25 12.48
C THR A 290 8.83 16.33 11.81
N SER A 291 9.43 17.08 10.88
CA SER A 291 8.81 18.26 10.27
C SER A 291 7.58 17.94 9.41
N SER A 292 7.55 16.75 8.80
CA SER A 292 6.48 16.36 7.87
C SER A 292 5.53 15.31 8.45
N PHE A 293 5.76 14.88 9.70
CA PHE A 293 5.01 13.77 10.28
C PHE A 293 3.52 14.09 10.45
N GLY A 294 3.18 15.30 10.88
CA GLY A 294 1.79 15.75 11.00
C GLY A 294 1.01 15.66 9.69
N SER A 295 1.58 16.18 8.59
CA SER A 295 0.96 16.13 7.27
C SER A 295 0.86 14.69 6.74
N ILE A 296 1.85 13.84 7.03
CA ILE A 296 1.78 12.40 6.72
C ILE A 296 0.63 11.74 7.48
N CYS A 297 0.49 11.99 8.79
CA CYS A 297 -0.61 11.48 9.59
C CYS A 297 -1.97 11.92 9.06
N PHE A 298 -2.12 13.19 8.67
CA PHE A 298 -3.35 13.72 8.09
C PHE A 298 -3.71 13.05 6.75
N GLY A 299 -2.75 12.99 5.81
CA GLY A 299 -2.98 12.33 4.52
C GLY A 299 -3.34 10.85 4.68
N SER A 300 -2.65 10.15 5.58
CA SER A 300 -2.93 8.76 5.92
C SER A 300 -4.32 8.56 6.53
N LEU A 301 -4.81 9.51 7.33
CA LEU A 301 -6.14 9.43 7.96
C LEU A 301 -7.25 9.44 6.90
N ILE A 302 -7.14 10.33 5.91
CA ILE A 302 -8.10 10.41 4.81
C ILE A 302 -8.15 9.09 4.05
N VAL A 303 -6.98 8.55 3.68
CA VAL A 303 -6.89 7.26 2.97
C VAL A 303 -7.46 6.13 3.83
N ALA A 304 -7.18 6.12 5.13
CA ALA A 304 -7.67 5.10 6.05
C ALA A 304 -9.20 5.09 6.18
N VAL A 305 -9.82 6.26 6.27
CA VAL A 305 -11.29 6.38 6.29
C VAL A 305 -11.89 5.87 4.99
N LEU A 306 -11.33 6.27 3.83
CA LEU A 306 -11.79 5.79 2.53
C LEU A 306 -11.63 4.27 2.38
N GLN A 307 -10.53 3.70 2.90
CA GLN A 307 -10.32 2.25 2.91
C GLN A 307 -11.31 1.52 3.81
N ALA A 308 -11.54 2.03 5.03
CA ALA A 308 -12.55 1.47 5.93
C ALA A 308 -13.95 1.49 5.31
N LEU A 309 -14.35 2.62 4.72
CA LEU A 309 -15.62 2.75 4.00
C LEU A 309 -15.70 1.78 2.83
N ARG A 310 -14.65 1.68 2.01
CA ARG A 310 -14.60 0.73 0.89
C ARG A 310 -14.74 -0.71 1.37
N THR A 311 -14.09 -1.10 2.46
CA THR A 311 -14.16 -2.45 3.03
C THR A 311 -15.58 -2.76 3.50
N VAL A 312 -16.20 -1.85 4.25
CA VAL A 312 -17.58 -2.00 4.71
C VAL A 312 -18.55 -2.09 3.53
N LEU A 313 -18.46 -1.18 2.56
CA LEU A 313 -19.30 -1.20 1.36
C LEU A 313 -19.09 -2.47 0.52
N SER A 314 -17.85 -2.93 0.37
CA SER A 314 -17.54 -4.16 -0.37
C SER A 314 -18.11 -5.39 0.31
N PHE A 315 -18.11 -5.42 1.65
CA PHE A 315 -18.73 -6.48 2.43
C PHE A 315 -20.24 -6.50 2.24
N PHE A 316 -20.89 -5.34 2.34
CA PHE A 316 -22.32 -5.19 2.07
C PHE A 316 -22.69 -5.62 0.64
N LEU A 317 -21.92 -5.19 -0.36
CA LEU A 317 -22.15 -5.57 -1.76
C LEU A 317 -22.02 -7.08 -1.98
N LYS A 318 -21.01 -7.73 -1.37
CA LYS A 318 -20.83 -9.19 -1.45
C LYS A 318 -21.98 -9.97 -0.81
N ILE A 319 -22.48 -9.50 0.33
CA ILE A 319 -23.67 -10.08 0.98
C ILE A 319 -24.89 -9.90 0.09
N TRP A 320 -25.08 -8.71 -0.46
CA TRP A 320 -26.18 -8.42 -1.36
C TRP A 320 -26.14 -9.29 -2.62
N THR A 321 -24.99 -9.44 -3.26
CA THR A 321 -24.86 -10.33 -4.43
C THR A 321 -25.11 -11.78 -4.06
N PHE A 322 -24.62 -12.26 -2.91
CA PHE A 322 -24.90 -13.61 -2.42
C PHE A 322 -26.40 -13.84 -2.17
N VAL A 323 -27.07 -12.91 -1.49
CA VAL A 323 -28.52 -12.97 -1.23
C VAL A 323 -29.30 -12.92 -2.54
N LEU A 324 -28.94 -12.03 -3.47
CA LEU A 324 -29.60 -11.91 -4.77
C LEU A 324 -29.43 -13.19 -5.59
N ILE A 325 -28.22 -13.75 -5.66
CA ILE A 325 -27.93 -15.03 -6.33
C ILE A 325 -28.74 -16.15 -5.68
N HIS A 326 -28.80 -16.21 -4.35
CA HIS A 326 -29.58 -17.20 -3.63
C HIS A 326 -31.09 -17.07 -3.91
N GLN A 327 -31.64 -15.85 -3.94
CA GLN A 327 -33.04 -15.59 -4.27
C GLN A 327 -33.36 -15.97 -5.73
N ILE A 328 -32.49 -15.61 -6.67
CA ILE A 328 -32.61 -16.00 -8.09
C ILE A 328 -32.55 -17.53 -8.22
N TYR A 329 -31.59 -18.19 -7.56
CA TYR A 329 -31.46 -19.65 -7.56
C TYR A 329 -32.71 -20.34 -6.99
N ARG A 330 -33.24 -19.83 -5.87
CA ARG A 330 -34.48 -20.33 -5.28
C ARG A 330 -35.68 -20.14 -6.19
N SER A 331 -35.78 -18.99 -6.86
CA SER A 331 -36.85 -18.70 -7.81
C SER A 331 -36.77 -19.57 -9.07
N ILE A 332 -35.57 -19.94 -9.52
CA ILE A 332 -35.36 -20.90 -10.62
C ILE A 332 -35.69 -22.34 -10.17
N ALA A 333 -35.31 -22.72 -8.95
CA ALA A 333 -35.54 -24.06 -8.41
C ALA A 333 -37.05 -24.35 -8.20
N VAL A 334 -37.84 -23.35 -7.81
CA VAL A 334 -39.30 -23.47 -7.64
C VAL A 334 -40.05 -23.54 -8.97
N ASN A 335 -39.47 -23.01 -10.06
CA ASN A 335 -40.08 -22.99 -11.39
C ASN A 335 -39.66 -24.15 -12.31
N ARG A 336 -39.02 -25.22 -11.81
CA ARG A 336 -38.88 -26.43 -12.62
C ARG A 336 -40.24 -27.12 -12.74
N PRO A 337 -40.84 -27.22 -13.94
CA PRO A 337 -41.99 -28.09 -14.12
C PRO A 337 -41.54 -29.53 -13.86
N VAL A 338 -42.28 -30.24 -13.00
CA VAL A 338 -42.16 -31.68 -12.83
C VAL A 338 -42.58 -32.29 -14.17
N LEU A 339 -41.60 -32.65 -15.00
CA LEU A 339 -41.83 -33.47 -16.18
C LEU A 339 -42.22 -34.87 -15.67
N HIS A 340 -43.53 -35.13 -15.67
CA HIS A 340 -44.12 -36.45 -15.51
C HIS A 340 -44.17 -37.18 -16.84
#